data_AF-A0A813RHL5-F1
#
_entry.id   AF-A0A813RHL5-F1
#
_cell.length_a   1.000
_cell.length_b   1.000
_cell.length_c   1.000
_cell.angle_alpha   90.00
_cell.angle_beta   90.00
_cell.angle_gamma   90.00
#
_symmetry.space_group_name_H-M   'P 1'
#
loop_
_entity.id
_entity.type
_entity.pdbx_description
1 polymer ?
#
loop_
_entity_poly.entity_id
_entity_poly.type
_entity_poly.pdbx_seq_one_letter_code
_entity_poly.pdbx_strand_id
1 'polypeptide(L)'
;MSDPLSKLSTELEYLIEKTWTLYVTVTDFQAQSQPRVDQVLNEIIGLLKEIDQMKGQFDNVQIPEQLLNYVDDLKNPQMFTRDCLQRTLERNEDINGKNETLAKFADTLAVELSSQFPTQMAQYRLWKSKSSSVEQ
;
A
#
# COMPACT_ATOMS: atom_id res chain seq x y z
N MET A 1 14.08 -10.67 19.36
CA MET A 1 13.94 -9.20 19.50
C MET A 1 12.50 -8.88 19.14
N SER A 2 11.73 -8.26 20.03
CA SER A 2 10.31 -7.96 19.77
C SER A 2 10.22 -6.83 18.73
N ASP A 3 9.46 -7.07 17.67
CA ASP A 3 9.19 -6.11 16.59
C ASP A 3 8.43 -4.88 17.13
N PRO A 4 8.83 -3.63 16.83
CA PRO A 4 8.11 -2.43 17.29
C PRO A 4 6.61 -2.47 17.02
N LEU A 5 6.18 -3.04 15.89
CA LEU A 5 4.76 -3.25 15.57
C LEU A 5 4.08 -4.22 16.53
N SER A 6 4.75 -5.31 16.91
CA SER A 6 4.23 -6.26 17.89
C SER A 6 4.05 -5.59 19.26
N LYS A 7 4.98 -4.73 19.67
CA LYS A 7 4.85 -3.99 20.92
C LYS A 7 3.66 -3.02 20.88
N LEU A 8 3.52 -2.26 19.78
CA LEU A 8 2.39 -1.36 19.60
C LEU A 8 1.05 -2.12 19.60
N SER A 9 0.99 -3.29 18.97
CA SER A 9 -0.20 -4.14 18.95
C SER A 9 -0.62 -4.56 20.36
N THR A 10 0.33 -5.02 21.18
CA THR A 10 0.06 -5.39 22.57
C THR A 10 -0.50 -4.21 23.37
N GLU A 11 0.06 -3.02 23.21
CA GLU A 11 -0.38 -1.84 23.95
C GLU A 11 -1.76 -1.34 23.51
N LEU A 12 -2.09 -1.48 22.22
CA LEU A 12 -3.42 -1.21 21.70
C LEU A 12 -4.46 -2.22 22.20
N GLU A 13 -4.11 -3.51 22.25
CA GLU A 13 -4.98 -4.55 22.83
C GLU A 13 -5.26 -4.27 24.31
N TYR A 14 -4.23 -3.92 25.07
CA TYR A 14 -4.37 -3.58 26.48
C TYR A 14 -5.21 -2.31 26.68
N LEU A 15 -5.06 -1.28 25.81
CA LEU A 15 -5.91 -0.10 25.82
C LEU A 15 -7.39 -0.44 25.59
N ILE A 16 -7.67 -1.33 24.64
CA ILE A 16 -9.04 -1.83 24.38
C ILE A 16 -9.60 -2.52 25.63
N GLU A 17 -8.82 -3.40 26.25
CA GLU A 17 -9.22 -4.13 27.47
C GLU A 17 -9.52 -3.18 28.64
N LYS A 18 -8.68 -2.16 28.85
CA LYS A 18 -8.88 -1.17 29.92
C LYS A 18 -10.09 -0.28 29.66
N THR A 19 -10.31 0.11 28.41
CA THR A 19 -11.52 0.85 28.01
C THR A 19 -12.77 0.01 28.25
N TRP A 20 -12.74 -1.28 27.94
CA TRP A 20 -13.83 -2.21 28.24
C TRP A 20 -14.06 -2.36 29.75
N THR A 21 -12.99 -2.52 30.53
CA THR A 21 -13.06 -2.62 31.99
C THR A 21 -13.69 -1.37 32.61
N LEU A 22 -13.33 -0.18 32.10
CA LEU A 22 -13.95 1.08 32.51
C LEU A 22 -15.44 1.08 32.18
N TYR A 23 -15.82 0.72 30.95
CA TYR A 23 -17.22 0.64 30.54
C TYR A 23 -18.05 -0.26 31.45
N VAL A 24 -17.57 -1.46 31.76
CA VAL A 24 -18.26 -2.40 32.66
C VAL A 24 -18.39 -1.82 34.07
N THR A 25 -17.31 -1.24 34.61
CA THR A 25 -17.30 -0.67 35.97
C THR A 25 -18.23 0.55 36.10
N VAL A 26 -18.34 1.36 35.05
CA VAL A 26 -19.23 2.53 35.01
C VAL A 26 -20.69 2.11 34.81
N THR A 27 -20.94 1.03 34.06
CA THR A 27 -22.31 0.53 33.82
C THR A 27 -22.95 0.00 35.10
N ASP A 28 -22.17 -0.67 35.96
CA ASP A 28 -22.61 -1.14 37.30
C ASP A 28 -21.94 -0.32 38.42
N PHE A 29 -22.05 1.00 38.34
CA PHE A 29 -21.37 1.88 39.27
C PHE A 29 -21.96 1.81 40.69
N GLN A 30 -21.07 1.66 41.67
CA GLN A 30 -21.37 1.74 43.09
C GLN A 30 -20.40 2.73 43.74
N ALA A 31 -20.79 3.41 44.82
CA ALA A 31 -19.93 4.42 45.46
C ALA A 31 -18.54 3.86 45.88
N GLN A 32 -18.49 2.58 46.25
CA GLN A 32 -17.26 1.84 46.56
C GLN A 32 -16.39 1.51 45.34
N SER A 33 -16.93 1.61 44.13
CA SER A 33 -16.24 1.37 42.86
C SER A 33 -15.46 2.60 42.38
N GLN A 34 -15.67 3.78 42.97
CA GLN A 34 -14.98 5.02 42.55
C GLN A 34 -13.45 4.90 42.52
N PRO A 35 -12.77 4.33 43.54
CA PRO A 35 -11.31 4.19 43.50
C PRO A 35 -10.84 3.31 42.33
N ARG A 36 -11.65 2.31 41.93
CA ARG A 36 -11.35 1.45 40.79
C ARG A 36 -11.49 2.19 39.47
N VAL A 37 -12.50 3.05 39.33
CA VAL A 37 -12.66 3.91 38.15
C VAL A 37 -11.44 4.83 38.01
N ASP A 38 -11.02 5.48 39.10
CA ASP A 38 -9.86 6.39 39.08
C ASP A 38 -8.57 5.65 38.71
N GLN A 39 -8.38 4.43 39.19
CA GLN A 39 -7.25 3.57 38.81
C GLN A 39 -7.25 3.26 37.32
N VAL A 40 -8.35 2.74 36.78
CA VAL A 40 -8.44 2.37 35.34
C VAL A 40 -8.27 3.60 34.45
N LEU A 41 -8.79 4.76 34.87
CA LEU A 41 -8.67 6.01 34.11
C LEU A 41 -7.21 6.49 34.07
N ASN A 42 -6.49 6.40 35.18
CA ASN A 42 -5.04 6.69 35.21
C ASN A 42 -4.23 5.69 34.38
N GLU A 43 -4.61 4.41 34.37
CA GLU A 43 -3.99 3.39 33.51
C GLU A 43 -4.19 3.74 32.03
N ILE A 44 -5.41 4.08 31.60
CA ILE A 44 -5.70 4.51 30.22
C ILE A 44 -4.87 5.74 29.83
N ILE A 45 -4.77 6.74 30.71
CA ILE A 45 -3.94 7.93 30.46
C ILE A 45 -2.46 7.53 30.31
N GLY A 46 -1.96 6.61 31.13
CA GLY A 46 -0.60 6.08 31.02
C GLY A 46 -0.36 5.41 29.67
N LEU A 47 -1.27 4.53 29.25
CA LEU A 47 -1.18 3.81 27.98
C LEU A 47 -1.20 4.74 26.77
N LEU A 48 -2.08 5.75 26.78
CA LEU A 48 -2.12 6.75 25.70
C LEU A 48 -0.80 7.53 25.59
N LYS A 49 -0.15 7.85 26.72
CA LYS A 49 1.18 8.49 26.72
C LYS A 49 2.26 7.57 26.19
N GLU A 50 2.23 6.29 26.55
CA GLU A 50 3.19 5.30 26.05
C GLU A 50 3.04 5.10 24.53
N ILE A 51 1.80 5.02 24.03
CA ILE A 51 1.51 4.92 22.59
C ILE A 51 2.04 6.15 21.84
N ASP A 52 1.80 7.36 22.37
CA ASP A 52 2.30 8.61 21.75
C ASP A 52 3.84 8.63 21.68
N GLN A 53 4.53 8.17 22.73
CA GLN A 53 5.99 8.05 22.75
C GLN A 53 6.53 7.03 21.75
N MET A 54 5.75 6.01 21.39
CA MET A 54 6.15 5.01 20.40
C MET A 54 6.07 5.53 18.95
N LYS A 55 5.37 6.65 18.69
CA LYS A 55 5.16 7.20 17.34
C LYS A 55 6.45 7.32 16.52
N GLY A 56 7.54 7.81 17.12
CA GLY A 56 8.82 8.01 16.43
C GLY A 56 9.52 6.73 15.97
N GLN A 57 9.03 5.55 16.39
CA GLN A 57 9.56 4.25 15.93
C GLN A 57 9.00 3.85 14.56
N PHE A 58 7.98 4.55 14.05
CA PHE A 58 7.24 4.21 12.84
C PHE A 58 7.43 5.21 11.69
N ASP A 59 8.41 6.12 11.76
CA ASP A 59 8.66 7.15 10.73
C ASP A 59 8.92 6.55 9.33
N ASN A 60 9.42 5.32 9.25
CA ASN A 60 9.66 4.59 8.01
C ASN A 60 8.43 3.87 7.45
N VAL A 61 7.30 3.88 8.18
CA VAL A 61 6.06 3.20 7.78
C VAL A 61 5.13 4.21 7.14
N GLN A 62 4.87 4.07 5.85
CA GLN A 62 3.88 4.87 5.15
C GLN A 62 2.60 4.07 4.90
N ILE A 63 1.48 4.67 5.27
CA ILE A 63 0.15 4.07 5.10
C ILE A 63 -0.52 4.77 3.91
N PRO A 64 -0.93 4.04 2.85
CA PRO A 64 -1.71 4.62 1.77
C PRO A 64 -3.03 5.17 2.29
N GLU A 65 -3.39 6.41 1.93
CA GLU A 65 -4.67 7.01 2.32
C GLU A 65 -5.87 6.15 1.91
N GLN A 66 -5.79 5.52 0.73
CA GLN A 66 -6.81 4.61 0.24
C GLN A 66 -7.07 3.42 1.16
N LEU A 67 -6.07 2.98 1.93
CA LEU A 67 -6.21 1.90 2.90
C LEU A 67 -7.11 2.32 4.08
N LEU A 68 -7.07 3.59 4.48
CA LEU A 68 -7.91 4.12 5.56
C LEU A 68 -9.39 3.98 5.23
N ASN A 69 -9.78 4.21 3.97
CA ASN A 69 -11.15 4.01 3.51
C ASN A 69 -11.63 2.56 3.71
N TYR A 70 -10.75 1.56 3.57
CA TYR A 70 -11.12 0.17 3.82
C TYR A 70 -11.35 -0.08 5.32
N VAL A 71 -10.56 0.56 6.19
CA VAL A 71 -10.72 0.47 7.64
C VAL A 71 -12.02 1.16 8.08
N ASP A 72 -12.29 2.35 7.57
CA ASP A 72 -13.51 3.12 7.89
C ASP A 72 -14.78 2.39 7.44
N ASP A 73 -14.72 1.71 6.29
CA ASP A 73 -15.80 0.85 5.78
C ASP A 73 -15.90 -0.51 6.50
N LEU A 74 -15.09 -0.76 7.54
CA LEU A 74 -14.99 -2.04 8.25
C LEU A 74 -14.65 -3.24 7.35
N LYS A 75 -13.94 -2.99 6.24
CA LYS A 75 -13.46 -4.01 5.32
C LYS A 75 -12.07 -4.49 5.73
N ASN A 76 -11.74 -5.73 5.37
CA ASN A 76 -10.40 -6.26 5.60
C ASN A 76 -9.36 -5.47 4.76
N PRO A 77 -8.34 -4.84 5.38
CA PRO A 77 -7.29 -4.10 4.69
C PRO A 77 -6.50 -4.95 3.66
N GLN A 78 -6.44 -6.28 3.83
CA GLN A 78 -5.79 -7.17 2.86
C GLN A 78 -6.48 -7.17 1.49
N MET A 79 -7.76 -6.81 1.44
CA MET A 79 -8.49 -6.65 0.18
C MET A 79 -7.91 -5.52 -0.66
N PHE A 80 -7.45 -4.43 -0.04
CA PHE A 80 -6.75 -3.37 -0.75
C PHE A 80 -5.48 -3.88 -1.44
N THR A 81 -4.67 -4.67 -0.72
CA THR A 81 -3.46 -5.29 -1.28
C THR A 81 -3.81 -6.16 -2.47
N ARG A 82 -4.83 -7.01 -2.35
CA ARG A 82 -5.33 -7.84 -3.44
C ARG A 82 -5.75 -6.99 -4.65
N ASP A 83 -6.55 -5.95 -4.43
CA ASP A 83 -7.07 -5.11 -5.51
C ASP A 83 -5.94 -4.33 -6.19
N CYS A 84 -4.92 -3.91 -5.44
CA CYS A 84 -3.73 -3.25 -5.97
C CYS A 84 -2.92 -4.20 -6.88
N LEU A 85 -2.70 -5.43 -6.43
CA LEU A 85 -2.04 -6.47 -7.23
C LEU A 85 -2.83 -6.78 -8.50
N GLN A 86 -4.15 -6.95 -8.38
CA GLN A 86 -5.03 -7.22 -9.51
C GLN A 86 -4.99 -6.10 -10.56
N ARG A 87 -5.13 -4.84 -10.13
CA ARG A 87 -5.02 -3.68 -11.03
C ARG A 87 -3.65 -3.59 -11.70
N THR A 88 -2.59 -3.94 -10.98
CA THR A 88 -1.23 -3.94 -11.52
C THR A 88 -1.06 -5.01 -12.58
N LEU A 89 -1.62 -6.20 -12.36
CA LEU A 89 -1.62 -7.30 -13.33
C LEU A 89 -2.40 -6.92 -14.59
N GLU A 90 -3.64 -6.46 -14.44
CA GLU A 90 -4.49 -6.03 -15.57
C GLU A 90 -3.83 -4.92 -16.38
N ARG A 91 -3.19 -3.96 -15.69
CA ARG A 91 -2.44 -2.89 -16.35
C ARG A 91 -1.21 -3.43 -17.08
N ASN A 92 -0.50 -4.40 -16.51
CA ASN A 92 0.65 -5.02 -17.16
C ASN A 92 0.24 -5.72 -18.46
N GLU A 93 -0.84 -6.50 -18.42
CA GLU A 93 -1.39 -7.19 -19.59
C GLU A 93 -1.86 -6.21 -20.68
N ASP A 94 -2.58 -5.15 -20.30
CA ASP A 94 -3.01 -4.09 -21.23
C ASP A 94 -1.82 -3.40 -21.91
N ILE A 95 -0.79 -3.04 -21.15
CA ILE A 95 0.41 -2.40 -21.71
C ILE A 95 1.19 -3.36 -22.60
N ASN A 96 1.29 -4.63 -22.22
CA ASN A 96 1.97 -5.62 -23.04
C ASN A 96 1.23 -5.86 -24.36
N GLY A 97 -0.10 -5.96 -24.34
CA GLY A 97 -0.91 -6.08 -25.57
C GLY A 97 -0.79 -4.86 -26.49
N LYS A 98 -0.71 -3.65 -25.92
CA LYS A 98 -0.42 -2.42 -26.69
C LYS A 98 0.97 -2.47 -27.32
N ASN A 99 1.97 -2.91 -26.58
CA ASN A 99 3.34 -3.03 -27.07
C ASN A 99 3.42 -4.04 -28.23
N GLU A 100 2.77 -5.20 -28.09
CA GLU A 100 2.71 -6.21 -29.16
C GLU A 100 2.00 -5.67 -30.41
N THR A 101 0.89 -4.94 -30.23
CA THR A 101 0.15 -4.35 -31.35
C THR A 101 0.98 -3.29 -32.09
N LEU A 102 1.70 -2.44 -31.34
CA LEU A 102 2.62 -1.46 -31.92
C LEU A 102 3.78 -2.11 -32.67
N ALA A 103 4.34 -3.21 -32.13
CA ALA A 103 5.38 -3.97 -32.81
C ALA A 103 4.87 -4.55 -34.15
N LYS A 104 3.71 -5.20 -34.14
CA LYS A 104 3.06 -5.73 -35.36
C LYS A 104 2.75 -4.65 -36.39
N PHE A 105 2.28 -3.49 -35.93
CA PHE A 105 2.04 -2.33 -36.79
C PHE A 105 3.34 -1.83 -37.42
N ALA A 106 4.40 -1.70 -36.64
CA ALA A 106 5.72 -1.28 -37.13
C ALA A 106 6.27 -2.26 -38.18
N ASP A 107 6.12 -3.57 -37.97
CA ASP A 107 6.54 -4.59 -38.94
C ASP A 107 5.76 -4.49 -40.26
N THR A 108 4.44 -4.35 -40.17
CA THR A 108 3.57 -4.22 -41.35
C THR A 108 3.88 -2.94 -42.13
N LEU A 109 4.05 -1.82 -41.42
CA LEU A 109 4.44 -0.55 -42.01
C LEU A 109 5.82 -0.65 -42.69
N ALA A 110 6.77 -1.35 -42.07
CA ALA A 110 8.09 -1.56 -42.65
C ALA A 110 8.03 -2.38 -43.94
N VAL A 111 7.14 -3.36 -44.05
CA VAL A 111 6.92 -4.13 -45.28
C VAL A 111 6.37 -3.24 -46.40
N GLU A 112 5.29 -2.50 -46.14
CA GLU A 112 4.68 -1.60 -47.13
C GLU A 112 5.63 -0.49 -47.59
N LEU A 113 6.36 0.13 -46.65
CA LEU A 113 7.38 1.14 -46.98
C LEU A 113 8.55 0.54 -47.77
N SER A 114 8.93 -0.71 -47.52
CA SER A 114 10.00 -1.37 -48.30
C SER A 114 9.55 -1.65 -49.74
N SER A 115 8.26 -1.88 -49.95
CA SER A 115 7.66 -2.06 -51.28
C SER A 115 7.60 -0.75 -52.06
N GLN A 116 7.12 0.33 -51.44
CA GLN A 116 6.92 1.63 -52.11
C GLN A 116 8.20 2.49 -52.18
N PHE A 117 9.11 2.38 -51.20
CA PHE A 117 10.30 3.25 -51.04
C PHE A 117 11.56 2.45 -50.67
N PRO A 118 12.08 1.58 -51.56
CA PRO A 118 13.15 0.65 -51.24
C PRO A 118 14.49 1.33 -50.89
N THR A 119 14.84 2.42 -51.57
CA THR A 119 16.11 3.13 -51.37
C THR A 119 16.15 3.84 -50.01
N GLN A 120 15.05 4.49 -49.63
CA GLN A 120 14.91 5.18 -48.35
C GLN A 120 14.90 4.19 -47.18
N MET A 121 14.22 3.04 -47.33
CA MET A 121 14.20 2.00 -46.31
C MET A 121 15.58 1.34 -46.09
N ALA A 122 16.40 1.19 -47.13
CA ALA A 122 17.77 0.73 -46.99
C ALA A 122 18.63 1.69 -46.14
N GLN A 123 18.49 3.01 -46.36
CA GLN A 123 19.16 4.02 -45.55
C GLN A 123 18.67 4.02 -44.09
N TYR A 124 17.36 3.89 -43.88
CA TYR A 124 16.78 3.80 -42.53
C TYR A 124 17.29 2.59 -41.74
N ARG A 125 17.37 1.41 -42.37
CA ARG A 125 17.90 0.19 -41.72
C ARG A 125 19.37 0.34 -41.31
N LEU A 126 20.19 0.99 -42.15
CA LEU A 126 21.59 1.29 -41.84
C LEU A 126 21.74 2.30 -40.69
N TRP A 127 20.84 3.28 -40.60
CA TRP A 127 20.81 4.21 -39.47
C TRP A 127 20.40 3.50 -38.17
N LYS A 128 19.33 2.70 -38.21
CA LYS A 128 18.82 1.95 -37.05
C LYS A 128 19.85 0.96 -36.49
N SER A 129 20.62 0.27 -37.36
CA SER A 129 21.68 -0.63 -36.89
C SER A 129 22.83 0.12 -36.21
N LYS A 130 23.16 1.33 -36.69
CA LYS A 130 24.18 2.19 -36.07
C LYS A 130 23.73 2.75 -34.73
N SER A 131 22.46 3.16 -34.59
CA SER A 131 21.94 3.68 -33.32
C SER A 131 21.88 2.62 -32.23
N SER A 132 21.50 1.38 -32.57
CA SER A 132 21.45 0.27 -31.60
C SER A 132 22.84 -0.21 -31.14
N SER A 133 23.91 0.10 -31.88
CA SER A 133 25.30 -0.19 -31.48
C SER A 133 25.96 0.93 -30.66
N VAL A 134 25.30 2.07 -30.48
CA VAL A 134 25.81 3.23 -29.71
C VAL A 134 25.23 3.27 -28.29
N GLU A 135 24.16 2.52 -28.02
CA GLU A 135 23.54 2.38 -26.69
C GLU A 135 24.07 1.18 -25.87
N GLN A 136 25.12 0.49 -26.35
CA GLN A 136 25.92 -0.50 -25.59
C GLN A 136 27.29 0.10 -25.23
#